data_AF-A0A0B6AK99-F1
#
_entry.id   AF-A0A0B6AK99-F1
#
_cell.length_a   1.000
_cell.length_b   1.000
_cell.length_c   1.000
_cell.angle_alpha   90.00
_cell.angle_beta   90.00
_cell.angle_gamma   90.00
#
_symmetry.space_group_name_H-M   'P 1'
#
loop_
_entity.id
_entity.type
_entity.pdbx_description
1 polymer ?
#
loop_
_entity_poly.entity_id
_entity_poly.type
_entity_poly.pdbx_seq_one_letter_code
_entity_poly.pdbx_strand_id
1 'polypeptide(L)' 'MQCMTQEETKIIDKLKMEMLNAVSLQDLRFYKKEIHRIKEQAVKRQGFFNKLQQTAQKL' A
#
# COMPACT_ATOMS: atom_id res chain seq x y z
N MET A 1 3.09 2.49 9.70
CA MET A 1 3.03 3.24 8.42
C MET A 1 4.42 3.41 7.79
N GLN A 2 5.45 2.66 8.23
CA GLN A 2 6.87 2.94 7.95
C GLN A 2 7.46 2.23 6.71
N CYS A 3 6.69 1.40 6.00
CA CYS A 3 7.16 0.58 4.87
C CYS A 3 6.64 1.03 3.49
N MET A 4 5.84 2.09 3.44
CA MET A 4 5.28 2.64 2.21
C MET A 4 6.20 3.70 1.61
N THR A 5 6.24 3.79 0.28
CA THR A 5 6.92 4.90 -0.40
C THR A 5 6.10 6.18 -0.34
N GLN A 6 6.71 7.30 -0.71
CA GLN A 6 6.01 8.58 -0.81
C GLN A 6 4.90 8.54 -1.87
N GLU A 7 5.15 7.87 -3.00
CA GLU A 7 4.19 7.69 -4.10
C GLU A 7 2.98 6.86 -3.65
N GLU A 8 3.22 5.75 -2.96
CA GLU A 8 2.14 4.91 -2.42
C GLU A 8 1.28 5.68 -1.41
N THR A 9 1.91 6.52 -0.60
CA THR A 9 1.22 7.39 0.35
C THR A 9 0.33 8.41 -0.38
N LYS A 10 0.88 9.09 -1.41
CA LYS A 10 0.13 10.04 -2.24
C LYS A 10 -1.06 9.38 -2.95
N ILE A 11 -0.87 8.16 -3.47
CA ILE A 11 -1.96 7.40 -4.12
C ILE A 11 -3.04 7.06 -3.10
N ILE A 12 -2.68 6.58 -1.91
CA ILE A 12 -3.66 6.27 -0.86
C ILE A 12 -4.43 7.53 -0.44
N ASP A 13 -3.77 8.67 -0.31
CA ASP A 13 -4.45 9.92 0.06
C ASP A 13 -5.39 10.40 -1.05
N LYS A 14 -5.00 10.27 -2.32
CA LYS A 14 -5.91 10.49 -3.44
C LYS A 14 -7.13 9.57 -3.37
N LEU A 15 -6.94 8.26 -3.17
CA LEU A 15 -8.03 7.29 -3.05
C LEU A 15 -8.98 7.63 -1.89
N LYS A 16 -8.47 8.12 -0.76
CA LYS A 16 -9.32 8.60 0.35
C LYS A 16 -10.16 9.82 -0.04
N MET A 17 -9.62 10.74 -0.83
CA MET A 17 -10.38 11.89 -1.33
C MET A 17 -11.47 11.45 -2.30
N GLU A 18 -11.17 10.51 -3.21
CA GLU A 18 -12.17 9.93 -4.10
C GLU A 18 -13.28 9.20 -3.34
N MET A 19 -12.98 8.57 -2.19
CA MET A 19 -14.02 8.00 -1.32
C MET A 19 -15.00 9.04 -0.78
N LEU A 20 -14.57 10.28 -0.52
CA LEU A 20 -15.47 11.35 -0.07
C LEU A 20 -16.42 11.79 -1.20
N ASN A 21 -15.98 11.66 -2.45
CA ASN A 21 -16.77 12.00 -3.64
C ASN A 21 -17.55 10.80 -4.21
N ALA A 22 -17.44 9.62 -3.59
CA ALA A 22 -18.03 8.39 -4.10
C ALA A 22 -19.56 8.44 -4.03
N VAL A 23 -20.22 8.23 -5.17
CA VAL A 23 -21.69 8.25 -5.28
C VAL A 23 -22.31 6.87 -5.07
N SER A 24 -21.51 5.80 -4.98
CA SER A 24 -22.00 4.44 -4.76
C SER A 24 -21.20 3.67 -3.72
N LEU A 25 -21.87 2.73 -3.05
CA LEU A 25 -21.23 1.76 -2.15
C LEU A 25 -20.23 0.86 -2.90
N GLN A 26 -20.42 0.66 -4.20
CA GLN A 26 -19.48 -0.11 -5.03
C GLN A 26 -18.15 0.63 -5.15
N ASP A 27 -18.17 1.93 -5.40
CA ASP A 27 -16.97 2.76 -5.51
C ASP A 27 -16.24 2.83 -4.17
N LEU A 28 -16.97 3.00 -3.06
CA LEU A 28 -16.39 2.95 -1.71
C LEU A 28 -15.69 1.61 -1.43
N ARG A 29 -16.29 0.49 -1.83
CA ARG A 29 -15.68 -0.83 -1.70
C ARG A 29 -14.43 -0.97 -2.57
N PHE A 30 -14.48 -0.46 -3.80
CA PHE A 30 -13.34 -0.45 -4.70
C PHE A 30 -12.15 0.30 -4.10
N TYR A 31 -12.35 1.57 -3.71
CA TYR A 31 -11.27 2.38 -3.15
C TYR A 31 -10.69 1.78 -1.86
N LYS A 32 -11.55 1.24 -0.98
CA LYS A 32 -11.10 0.55 0.24
C LYS A 32 -10.24 -0.68 -0.08
N LYS A 33 -10.62 -1.47 -1.10
CA LYS A 33 -9.87 -2.65 -1.54
C LYS A 33 -8.52 -2.27 -2.14
N GLU A 34 -8.47 -1.22 -2.96
CA GLU A 34 -7.22 -0.75 -3.56
C GLU A 34 -6.26 -0.19 -2.51
N ILE A 35 -6.73 0.58 -1.54
CA ILE A 35 -5.90 1.04 -0.41
C ILE A 35 -5.32 -0.16 0.36
N HIS A 36 -6.12 -1.19 0.60
CA HIS A 36 -5.64 -2.40 1.28
C HIS A 36 -4.56 -3.12 0.47
N ARG A 37 -4.80 -3.29 -0.84
CA ARG A 37 -3.86 -3.92 -1.76
C ARG A 37 -2.50 -3.22 -1.80
N ILE A 38 -2.49 -1.88 -1.84
CA ILE A 38 -1.24 -1.10 -1.83
C ILE A 38 -0.46 -1.35 -0.52
N LYS A 39 -1.15 -1.33 0.63
CA LYS A 39 -0.52 -1.61 1.93
C LYS A 39 0.06 -3.02 2.01
N GLU A 40 -0.65 -4.03 1.51
CA GLU A 40 -0.15 -5.40 1.49
C GLU A 40 1.11 -5.53 0.63
N GLN A 41 1.14 -4.88 -0.53
CA GLN A 41 2.32 -4.91 -1.41
C GLN A 41 3.52 -4.22 -0.77
N ALA A 42 3.31 -3.11 -0.06
CA ALA A 42 4.37 -2.44 0.69
C ALA A 42 4.98 -3.35 1.76
N VAL A 43 4.15 -4.09 2.50
CA VAL A 43 4.60 -5.07 3.50
C VAL A 43 5.36 -6.23 2.86
N LYS A 44 4.85 -6.79 1.75
CA LYS A 44 5.53 -7.88 1.02
C LYS A 44 6.90 -7.46 0.51
N ARG A 45 6.99 -6.26 -0.07
CA ARG A 45 8.26 -5.67 -0.54
C ARG A 45 9.26 -5.50 0.60
N GLN A 46 8.83 -4.94 1.73
CA GLN A 46 9.71 -4.82 2.91
C GLN A 46 10.20 -6.19 3.40
N GLY A 47 9.31 -7.18 3.47
CA GLY A 47 9.66 -8.54 3.85
C GLY A 47 10.67 -9.19 2.90
N PHE A 48 10.56 -8.92 1.60
CA PHE A 48 11.53 -9.36 0.60
C PHE A 48 12.91 -8.71 0.80
N PHE A 49 12.97 -7.38 0.99
CA PHE A 49 14.23 -6.68 1.26
C PHE A 49 14.92 -7.18 2.53
N ASN A 50 14.15 -7.39 3.61
CA ASN A 50 14.71 -7.90 4.86
C ASN A 50 15.33 -9.30 4.67
N LYS A 51 14.70 -10.18 3.89
CA LYS A 51 15.26 -11.50 3.55
C LYS A 51 16.53 -11.38 2.74
N LEU A 52 16.56 -10.51 1.72
CA LEU A 52 17.77 -10.26 0.92
C LEU A 52 18.93 -9.78 1.79
N GLN A 53 18.68 -8.84 2.70
CA GLN A 53 19.70 -8.31 3.60
C GLN A 53 20.25 -9.39 4.54
N GLN A 54 19.37 -10.24 5.11
CA GLN A 54 19.80 -11.36 5.95
C GLN A 54 20.65 -12.39 5.19
N THR A 55 20.33 -12.65 3.92
CA THR A 55 21.13 -13.55 3.08
C THR A 55 22.48 -12.93 2.74
N ALA A 56 22.52 -11.64 2.40
CA ALA A 56 23.77 -10.93 2.09
C ALA A 56 24.74 -10.88 3.28
N GLN A 57 24.23 -10.81 4.52
CA GLN A 57 25.05 -10.83 5.74
C GLN A 57 25.62 -12.21 6.09
N LYS A 58 25.13 -13.29 5.47
CA LYS A 58 25.56 -14.68 5.71
C LYS A 58 26.53 -15.19 4.65
N LEU A 59 26.78 -14.41 3.60
CA LEU A 59 27.80 -14.65 2.56
C LEU A 59 29.10 -13.98 2.96
#